data_AF-A0A1B8B0C4-F1
#
_entry.id   AF-A0A1B8B0C4-F1
#
_cell.length_a   1.000
_cell.length_b   1.000
_cell.length_c   1.000
_cell.angle_alpha   90.00
_cell.angle_beta   90.00
_cell.angle_gamma   90.00
#
_symmetry.space_group_name_H-M   'P 1'
#
loop_
_entity.id
_entity.type
_entity.pdbx_description
1 polymer ?
#
loop_
_entity_poly.entity_id
_entity_poly.type
_entity_poly.pdbx_seq_one_letter_code
_entity_poly.pdbx_strand_id
1 'polypeptide(L)'
;MENEMVIYDALQVHPHCNFAQRLEPCTVDYLFLERLDPLEKIWPLATRDDRVQWALGLLDAMSWLEKLGFVHGDLAVRNLGVDKRNTLKVFDFGSSFLYESANDLIADHFDLSTFLHFILSGVDPFAGVQSHADVIDLRKKLKAGRWTIAEGAEVIGDIIEGGWTGSTGTQSFTDTFKQVATILGTPNLSLDSDSMTTDYPSLGLRCQDWLRKNQRNPAWKKIDEYIAKCRNAGHDRDLDHFR
;
A
#
# COMPACT_ATOMS: atom_id res chain seq x y z
N MET A 1 3.00 -14.93 -0.48
CA MET A 1 2.96 -15.04 -1.97
C MET A 1 1.63 -15.58 -2.46
N GLU A 2 1.02 -16.61 -1.85
CA GLU A 2 -0.28 -17.15 -2.32
C GLU A 2 -1.42 -16.10 -2.25
N ASN A 3 -1.58 -15.40 -1.12
CA ASN A 3 -2.58 -14.32 -0.99
C ASN A 3 -2.32 -13.13 -1.93
N GLU A 4 -1.05 -12.71 -2.05
CA GLU A 4 -0.64 -11.64 -2.96
C GLU A 4 -1.04 -11.96 -4.42
N MET A 5 -0.84 -13.21 -4.83
CA MET A 5 -1.22 -13.69 -6.15
C MET A 5 -2.74 -13.69 -6.35
N VAL A 6 -3.52 -14.10 -5.34
CA VAL A 6 -4.99 -14.03 -5.40
C VAL A 6 -5.48 -12.60 -5.64
N ILE A 7 -4.87 -11.62 -4.98
CA ILE A 7 -5.23 -10.20 -5.18
C ILE A 7 -4.86 -9.74 -6.59
N TYR A 8 -3.66 -10.06 -7.08
CA TYR A 8 -3.28 -9.70 -8.45
C TYR A 8 -4.15 -10.39 -9.50
N ASP A 9 -4.55 -11.64 -9.29
CA ASP A 9 -5.44 -12.36 -10.19
C ASP A 9 -6.84 -11.72 -10.16
N ALA A 10 -7.34 -11.29 -9.00
CA ALA A 10 -8.58 -10.52 -8.89
C ALA A 10 -8.50 -9.17 -9.63
N LEU A 11 -7.36 -8.47 -9.55
CA LEU A 11 -7.09 -7.21 -10.26
C LEU A 11 -7.00 -7.39 -11.78
N GLN A 12 -6.65 -8.57 -12.28
CA GLN A 12 -6.70 -8.84 -13.72
C GLN A 12 -8.14 -8.96 -14.23
N VAL A 13 -9.03 -9.57 -13.44
CA VAL A 13 -10.44 -9.73 -13.79
C VAL A 13 -11.20 -8.42 -13.60
N HIS A 14 -10.92 -7.71 -12.51
CA HIS A 14 -11.56 -6.45 -12.14
C HIS A 14 -10.50 -5.39 -11.83
N PRO A 15 -9.93 -4.74 -12.86
CA PRO A 15 -8.90 -3.73 -12.66
C PRO A 15 -9.40 -2.54 -11.84
N HIS A 16 -8.52 -2.00 -11.02
CA HIS A 16 -8.76 -0.79 -10.25
C HIS A 16 -7.60 0.19 -10.45
N CYS A 17 -7.91 1.44 -10.74
CA CYS A 17 -6.90 2.42 -11.15
C CYS A 17 -5.87 2.73 -10.06
N ASN A 18 -6.23 2.57 -8.78
CA ASN A 18 -5.35 2.82 -7.64
C ASN A 18 -4.53 1.63 -7.14
N PHE A 19 -4.51 0.50 -7.86
CA PHE A 19 -3.58 -0.59 -7.58
C PHE A 19 -2.53 -0.69 -8.68
N ALA A 20 -1.29 -1.03 -8.30
CA ALA A 20 -0.23 -1.24 -9.27
C ALA A 20 -0.54 -2.47 -10.14
N GLN A 21 -0.44 -2.31 -11.44
CA GLN A 21 -0.69 -3.40 -12.36
C GLN A 21 0.51 -4.35 -12.43
N ARG A 22 0.23 -5.65 -12.24
CA ARG A 22 1.18 -6.73 -12.50
C ARG A 22 1.30 -6.99 -14.01
N LEU A 23 2.53 -7.04 -14.48
CA LEU A 23 2.90 -7.42 -15.85
C LEU A 23 3.17 -8.92 -15.88
N GLU A 24 2.51 -9.68 -16.76
CA GLU A 24 2.67 -11.14 -16.85
C GLU A 24 3.91 -11.55 -17.67
N PRO A 25 4.98 -12.07 -17.03
CA PRO A 25 6.20 -12.43 -17.74
C PRO A 25 6.35 -13.95 -17.92
N CYS A 26 5.28 -14.73 -17.69
CA CYS A 26 5.27 -16.19 -17.77
C CYS A 26 6.03 -16.96 -16.66
N THR A 27 6.43 -16.31 -15.55
CA THR A 27 7.14 -16.99 -14.43
C THR A 27 6.65 -16.53 -13.06
N VAL A 28 6.77 -17.41 -12.05
CA VAL A 28 6.34 -17.18 -10.64
C VAL A 28 7.46 -16.64 -9.74
N ASP A 29 8.71 -16.64 -10.19
CA ASP A 29 9.88 -16.26 -9.39
C ASP A 29 10.07 -14.74 -9.25
N TYR A 30 9.37 -13.94 -10.07
CA TYR A 30 9.52 -12.49 -10.13
C TYR A 30 8.17 -11.81 -10.29
N LEU A 31 8.00 -10.71 -9.56
CA LEU A 31 6.87 -9.79 -9.76
C LEU A 31 7.34 -8.60 -10.59
N PHE A 32 6.80 -8.46 -11.79
CA PHE A 32 6.98 -7.26 -12.59
C PHE A 32 5.76 -6.38 -12.38
N LEU A 33 5.98 -5.17 -11.87
CA LEU A 33 4.95 -4.16 -11.70
C LEU A 33 5.17 -3.01 -12.67
N GLU A 34 4.11 -2.25 -12.92
CA GLU A 34 4.24 -0.94 -13.55
C GLU A 34 5.26 -0.06 -12.80
N ARG A 35 5.93 0.83 -13.54
CA ARG A 35 6.92 1.71 -12.93
C ARG A 35 6.23 2.88 -12.24
N LEU A 36 6.51 3.02 -10.94
CA LEU A 36 5.98 4.09 -10.11
C LEU A 36 7.13 4.98 -9.60
N ASP A 37 6.84 6.27 -9.42
CA ASP A 37 7.69 7.14 -8.62
C ASP A 37 7.21 7.06 -7.14
N PRO A 38 8.11 6.82 -6.17
CA PRO A 38 7.74 6.74 -4.76
C PRO A 38 7.03 8.02 -4.30
N LEU A 39 5.96 7.86 -3.52
CA LEU A 39 5.11 8.99 -3.12
C LEU A 39 5.92 10.06 -2.37
N GLU A 40 6.82 9.69 -1.47
CA GLU A 40 7.69 10.62 -0.72
C GLU A 40 8.50 11.56 -1.61
N LYS A 41 8.90 11.10 -2.80
CA LYS A 41 9.69 11.89 -3.74
C LYS A 41 8.84 12.88 -4.52
N ILE A 42 7.59 12.50 -4.81
CA ILE A 42 6.65 13.31 -5.62
C ILE A 42 5.83 14.26 -4.75
N TRP A 43 5.59 13.91 -3.48
CA TRP A 43 4.78 14.68 -2.55
C TRP A 43 5.16 16.18 -2.48
N PRO A 44 6.46 16.58 -2.41
CA PRO A 44 6.84 17.99 -2.35
C PRO A 44 6.47 18.80 -3.59
N LEU A 45 6.21 18.13 -4.73
CA LEU A 45 5.82 18.74 -6.00
C LEU A 45 4.29 18.77 -6.18
N ALA A 46 3.54 18.11 -5.30
CA ALA A 46 2.11 17.92 -5.41
C ALA A 46 1.31 19.15 -4.98
N THR A 47 0.27 19.48 -5.73
CA THR A 47 -0.70 20.49 -5.31
C THR A 47 -1.59 19.97 -4.18
N ARG A 48 -2.45 20.84 -3.63
CA ARG A 48 -3.48 20.39 -2.68
C ARG A 48 -4.49 19.44 -3.34
N ASP A 49 -4.87 19.75 -4.58
CA ASP A 49 -5.87 18.96 -5.31
C ASP A 49 -5.32 17.56 -5.64
N ASP A 50 -4.04 17.45 -5.99
CA ASP A 50 -3.37 16.14 -6.18
C ASP A 50 -3.43 15.31 -4.90
N ARG A 51 -3.12 15.91 -3.75
CA ARG A 51 -3.16 15.23 -2.44
C ARG A 51 -4.56 14.78 -2.06
N VAL A 52 -5.58 15.60 -2.33
CA VAL A 52 -6.98 15.22 -2.13
C VAL A 52 -7.35 14.04 -3.04
N GLN A 53 -6.97 14.10 -4.32
CA GLN A 53 -7.23 13.02 -5.26
C GLN A 53 -6.54 11.71 -4.84
N TRP A 54 -5.30 11.78 -4.33
CA TRP A 54 -4.60 10.62 -3.80
C TRP A 54 -5.27 10.05 -2.55
N ALA A 55 -5.69 10.91 -1.60
CA ALA A 55 -6.37 10.46 -0.39
C ALA A 55 -7.67 9.72 -0.71
N LEU A 56 -8.46 10.25 -1.65
CA LEU A 56 -9.68 9.60 -2.13
C LEU A 56 -9.39 8.31 -2.89
N GLY A 57 -8.37 8.29 -3.76
CA GLY A 57 -7.96 7.09 -4.48
C GLY A 57 -7.47 5.96 -3.57
N LEU A 58 -6.77 6.29 -2.48
CA LEU A 58 -6.39 5.32 -1.45
C LEU A 58 -7.61 4.70 -0.79
N LEU A 59 -8.57 5.53 -0.39
CA LEU A 59 -9.79 5.07 0.28
C LEU A 59 -10.67 4.24 -0.66
N ASP A 60 -10.74 4.58 -1.94
CA ASP A 60 -11.44 3.76 -2.95
C ASP A 60 -10.75 2.40 -3.13
N ALA A 61 -9.41 2.37 -3.20
CA ALA A 61 -8.62 1.15 -3.25
C ALA A 61 -8.88 0.24 -2.03
N MET A 62 -8.85 0.79 -0.82
CA MET A 62 -9.13 0.02 0.41
C MET A 62 -10.58 -0.47 0.47
N SER A 63 -11.53 0.34 -0.01
CA SER A 63 -12.94 -0.08 -0.14
C SER A 63 -13.12 -1.22 -1.14
N TRP A 64 -12.28 -1.28 -2.20
CA TRP A 64 -12.26 -2.38 -3.14
C TRP A 64 -11.68 -3.65 -2.52
N LEU A 65 -10.57 -3.54 -1.78
CA LEU A 65 -9.93 -4.68 -1.11
C LEU A 65 -10.84 -5.30 -0.04
N GLU A 66 -11.53 -4.44 0.72
CA GLU A 66 -12.54 -4.82 1.70
C GLU A 66 -13.67 -5.67 1.09
N LYS A 67 -14.15 -5.31 -0.11
CA LYS A 67 -15.19 -6.06 -0.82
C LYS A 67 -14.75 -7.46 -1.23
N LEU A 68 -13.44 -7.69 -1.37
CA LEU A 68 -12.87 -9.01 -1.60
C LEU A 68 -12.64 -9.81 -0.31
N GLY A 69 -12.92 -9.22 0.85
CA GLY A 69 -12.69 -9.84 2.15
C GLY A 69 -11.25 -9.74 2.64
N PHE A 70 -10.42 -8.93 2.00
CA PHE A 70 -9.00 -8.79 2.34
C PHE A 70 -8.72 -7.53 3.15
N VAL A 71 -7.76 -7.67 4.06
CA VAL A 71 -6.97 -6.55 4.59
C VAL A 71 -5.59 -6.57 3.94
N HIS A 72 -4.98 -5.40 3.80
CA HIS A 72 -3.65 -5.27 3.22
C HIS A 72 -2.57 -5.80 4.18
N GLY A 73 -2.69 -5.55 5.48
CA GLY A 73 -1.82 -6.09 6.52
C GLY A 73 -0.42 -5.47 6.62
N ASP A 74 -0.07 -4.55 5.72
CA ASP A 74 1.19 -3.80 5.73
C ASP A 74 1.05 -2.49 4.95
N LEU A 75 0.08 -1.67 5.33
CA LEU A 75 -0.01 -0.31 4.80
C LEU A 75 1.14 0.52 5.42
N ALA A 76 2.27 0.60 4.71
CA ALA A 76 3.35 1.58 4.96
C ALA A 76 3.58 2.56 3.78
N VAL A 77 4.04 3.80 4.04
CA VAL A 77 4.27 4.84 2.99
C VAL A 77 5.15 4.32 1.84
N ARG A 78 6.07 3.40 2.13
CA ARG A 78 6.90 2.67 1.15
C ARG A 78 6.13 1.86 0.11
N ASN A 79 4.87 1.52 0.39
CA ASN A 79 3.96 0.72 -0.43
C ASN A 79 3.02 1.60 -1.28
N LEU A 80 3.35 2.90 -1.40
CA LEU A 80 2.64 3.88 -2.22
C LEU A 80 3.56 4.48 -3.28
N GLY A 81 3.03 4.62 -4.48
CA GLY A 81 3.69 5.26 -5.60
C GLY A 81 2.70 6.01 -6.46
N VAL A 82 3.23 6.82 -7.36
CA VAL A 82 2.43 7.58 -8.33
C VAL A 82 2.88 7.19 -9.73
N ASP A 83 1.92 6.97 -10.62
CA ASP A 83 2.21 6.67 -12.01
C ASP A 83 2.49 7.95 -12.84
N LYS A 84 2.80 7.77 -14.13
CA LYS A 84 3.04 8.89 -15.07
C LYS A 84 1.85 9.84 -15.25
N ARG A 85 0.66 9.47 -14.77
CA ARG A 85 -0.60 10.23 -14.87
C ARG A 85 -0.99 10.90 -13.56
N ASN A 86 -0.08 10.92 -12.59
CA ASN A 86 -0.35 11.42 -11.25
C ASN A 86 -1.41 10.61 -10.47
N THR A 87 -1.63 9.35 -10.82
CA THR A 87 -2.56 8.46 -10.10
C THR A 87 -1.82 7.74 -8.98
N LEU A 88 -2.35 7.82 -7.75
CA LEU A 88 -1.84 7.05 -6.62
C LEU A 88 -2.05 5.56 -6.85
N LYS A 89 -1.03 4.76 -6.57
CA LYS A 89 -1.00 3.30 -6.72
C LYS A 89 -0.53 2.65 -5.43
N VAL A 90 -1.34 1.74 -4.91
CA VAL A 90 -1.01 0.83 -3.80
C VAL A 90 -0.42 -0.45 -4.38
N PHE A 91 0.63 -0.98 -3.74
CA PHE A 91 1.30 -2.22 -4.13
C PHE A 91 1.88 -2.93 -2.91
N ASP A 92 2.46 -4.12 -3.13
CA ASP A 92 3.03 -5.00 -2.10
C ASP A 92 1.97 -5.66 -1.20
N PHE A 93 1.28 -6.67 -1.74
CA PHE A 93 0.27 -7.44 -1.01
C PHE A 93 0.87 -8.67 -0.32
N GLY A 94 2.19 -8.69 -0.11
CA GLY A 94 2.89 -9.83 0.49
C GLY A 94 2.38 -10.19 1.88
N SER A 95 1.86 -9.20 2.61
CA SER A 95 1.28 -9.32 3.96
C SER A 95 -0.24 -9.36 3.99
N SER A 96 -0.91 -9.39 2.83
CA SER A 96 -2.37 -9.37 2.77
C SER A 96 -2.99 -10.72 3.14
N PHE A 97 -4.14 -10.69 3.79
CA PHE A 97 -4.86 -11.88 4.24
C PHE A 97 -6.36 -11.62 4.32
N LEU A 98 -7.15 -12.71 4.32
CA LEU A 98 -8.58 -12.63 4.57
C LEU A 98 -8.80 -12.19 6.02
N TYR A 99 -9.51 -11.10 6.25
CA TYR A 99 -9.73 -10.65 7.62
C TYR A 99 -10.69 -11.61 8.33
N GLU A 100 -10.34 -12.04 9.54
CA GLU A 100 -11.13 -13.01 10.32
C GLU A 100 -11.77 -12.35 11.55
N SER A 101 -11.31 -11.16 11.92
CA SER A 101 -11.74 -10.46 13.11
C SER A 101 -11.82 -8.94 12.92
N ALA A 102 -12.57 -8.27 13.79
CA ALA A 102 -12.59 -6.81 13.85
C ALA A 102 -11.21 -6.21 14.18
N ASN A 103 -10.32 -6.97 14.85
CA ASN A 103 -8.98 -6.49 15.18
C ASN A 103 -8.11 -6.31 13.92
N ASP A 104 -8.33 -7.13 12.90
CA ASP A 104 -7.60 -7.03 11.63
C ASP A 104 -7.99 -5.75 10.89
N LEU A 105 -9.29 -5.44 10.85
CA LEU A 105 -9.80 -4.18 10.31
C LEU A 105 -9.31 -2.97 11.11
N ILE A 106 -9.29 -3.04 12.44
CA ILE A 106 -8.75 -1.98 13.31
C ILE A 106 -7.27 -1.73 13.00
N ALA A 107 -6.49 -2.78 12.76
CA ALA A 107 -5.07 -2.66 12.44
C ALA A 107 -4.87 -1.94 11.08
N ASP A 108 -5.61 -2.34 10.05
CA ASP A 108 -5.53 -1.68 8.75
C ASP A 108 -6.08 -0.24 8.80
N HIS A 109 -7.11 0.05 9.58
CA HIS A 109 -7.60 1.43 9.80
C HIS A 109 -6.55 2.32 10.46
N PHE A 110 -5.77 1.77 11.40
CA PHE A 110 -4.67 2.49 12.01
C PHE A 110 -3.62 2.88 10.96
N ASP A 111 -3.25 1.93 10.11
CA ASP A 111 -2.21 2.13 9.10
C ASP A 111 -2.73 3.05 7.96
N LEU A 112 -3.99 2.90 7.54
CA LEU A 112 -4.69 3.83 6.64
C LEU A 112 -4.73 5.26 7.19
N SER A 113 -4.97 5.45 8.49
CA SER A 113 -4.99 6.77 9.12
C SER A 113 -3.62 7.44 9.08
N THR A 114 -2.57 6.64 9.29
CA THR A 114 -1.17 7.08 9.15
C THR A 114 -0.90 7.55 7.71
N PHE A 115 -1.51 6.90 6.72
CA PHE A 115 -1.36 7.29 5.31
C PHE A 115 -2.10 8.55 4.95
N LEU A 116 -3.36 8.66 5.35
CA LEU A 116 -4.16 9.86 5.10
C LEU A 116 -3.48 11.08 5.72
N HIS A 117 -2.90 10.91 6.91
CA HIS A 117 -2.06 11.92 7.53
C HIS A 117 -0.86 12.29 6.64
N PHE A 118 -0.07 11.31 6.18
CA PHE A 118 1.07 11.57 5.30
C PHE A 118 0.67 12.20 3.96
N ILE A 119 -0.35 11.69 3.26
CA ILE A 119 -0.79 12.20 1.96
C ILE A 119 -1.17 13.68 2.07
N LEU A 120 -1.88 14.07 3.13
CA LEU A 120 -2.37 15.45 3.27
C LEU A 120 -1.30 16.41 3.82
N SER A 121 -0.46 15.96 4.76
CA SER A 121 0.50 16.83 5.47
C SER A 121 1.96 16.66 5.07
N GLY A 122 2.34 15.54 4.47
CA GLY A 122 3.73 15.16 4.17
C GLY A 122 4.51 14.66 5.39
N VAL A 123 3.84 14.55 6.54
CA VAL A 123 4.45 14.11 7.79
C VAL A 123 4.11 12.64 8.01
N ASP A 124 5.14 11.79 7.97
CA ASP A 124 5.04 10.40 8.44
C ASP A 124 5.36 10.39 9.95
N PRO A 125 4.41 9.98 10.82
CA PRO A 125 4.67 9.86 12.25
C PRO A 125 5.88 8.98 12.59
N PHE A 126 6.17 7.97 11.76
CA PHE A 126 7.27 7.02 11.94
C PHE A 126 8.58 7.44 11.26
N ALA A 127 8.62 8.61 10.63
CA ALA A 127 9.84 9.13 10.02
C ALA A 127 10.96 9.28 11.07
N GLY A 128 12.15 8.72 10.76
CA GLY A 128 13.33 8.86 11.60
C GLY A 128 13.37 7.97 12.85
N VAL A 129 12.41 7.06 13.03
CA VAL A 129 12.45 6.07 14.10
C VAL A 129 13.59 5.06 13.86
N GLN A 130 14.48 4.88 14.84
CA GLN A 130 15.70 4.09 14.68
C GLN A 130 15.68 2.72 15.38
N SER A 131 14.70 2.47 16.25
CA SER A 131 14.61 1.22 17.00
C SER A 131 13.18 0.68 17.06
N HIS A 132 13.07 -0.63 17.25
CA HIS A 132 11.78 -1.29 17.44
C HIS A 132 11.05 -0.81 18.71
N ALA A 133 11.79 -0.48 19.77
CA ALA A 133 11.20 0.06 21.00
C ALA A 133 10.55 1.42 20.74
N ASP A 134 11.20 2.28 19.96
CA ASP A 134 10.65 3.58 19.57
C ASP A 134 9.38 3.43 18.72
N VAL A 135 9.34 2.47 17.79
CA VAL A 135 8.13 2.15 17.01
C VAL A 135 6.97 1.76 17.93
N ILE A 136 7.22 0.89 18.90
CA ILE A 136 6.22 0.45 19.88
C ILE A 136 5.69 1.64 20.68
N ASP A 137 6.58 2.49 21.20
CA ASP A 137 6.19 3.61 22.04
C ASP A 137 5.47 4.72 21.26
N LEU A 138 5.87 4.96 20.01
CA LEU A 138 5.14 5.84 19.10
C LEU A 138 3.74 5.30 18.77
N ARG A 139 3.63 4.00 18.45
CA ARG A 139 2.32 3.37 18.19
C ARG A 139 1.41 3.46 19.42
N LYS A 140 1.95 3.33 20.63
CA LYS A 140 1.19 3.58 21.89
C LYS A 140 0.74 5.04 22.03
N LYS A 141 1.54 6.02 21.61
CA LYS A 141 1.15 7.45 21.66
C LYS A 141 0.00 7.74 20.70
N LEU A 142 0.07 7.24 19.46
CA LEU A 142 -0.99 7.36 18.45
C LEU A 142 -2.28 6.70 18.94
N LYS A 143 -2.21 5.46 19.44
CA LYS A 143 -3.37 4.74 20.01
C LYS A 143 -4.00 5.43 21.22
N ALA A 144 -3.24 6.26 21.92
CA ALA A 144 -3.73 7.02 23.06
C ALA A 144 -4.30 8.41 22.68
N GLY A 145 -4.35 8.76 21.39
CA GLY A 145 -4.78 10.10 20.93
C GLY A 145 -3.83 11.21 21.40
N ARG A 146 -2.55 10.89 21.61
CA ARG A 146 -1.54 11.85 22.11
C ARG A 146 -0.61 12.38 21.02
N TRP A 147 -1.02 12.25 19.76
CA TRP A 147 -0.28 12.77 18.61
C TRP A 147 -1.01 13.95 18.00
N THR A 148 -0.27 14.99 17.62
CA THR A 148 -0.85 16.18 16.98
C THR A 148 -0.97 15.93 15.49
N ILE A 149 -2.20 16.06 14.96
CA ILE A 149 -2.44 16.05 13.51
C ILE A 149 -1.71 17.24 12.89
N ALA A 150 -0.91 16.97 11.86
CA ALA A 150 -0.12 18.00 11.19
C ALA A 150 -0.98 18.88 10.27
N GLU A 151 -0.48 20.10 10.02
CA GLU A 151 -1.12 21.07 9.12
C GLU A 151 -1.41 20.43 7.75
N GLY A 152 -2.61 20.68 7.24
CA GLY A 152 -3.11 20.09 5.99
C GLY A 152 -3.90 18.79 6.19
N ALA A 153 -3.53 17.94 7.15
CA ALA A 153 -4.30 16.74 7.49
C ALA A 153 -5.48 17.03 8.44
N GLU A 154 -5.46 18.18 9.12
CA GLU A 154 -6.47 18.63 10.08
C GLU A 154 -7.90 18.62 9.52
N VAL A 155 -8.04 18.82 8.20
CA VAL A 155 -9.32 18.81 7.50
C VAL A 155 -10.13 17.52 7.73
N ILE A 156 -9.46 16.39 7.95
CA ILE A 156 -10.06 15.10 8.31
C ILE A 156 -9.47 14.55 9.62
N GLY A 157 -9.03 15.45 10.51
CA GLY A 157 -8.31 15.10 11.74
C GLY A 157 -9.05 14.11 12.63
N ASP A 158 -10.38 14.29 12.80
CA ASP A 158 -11.22 13.40 13.60
C ASP A 158 -11.23 11.96 13.05
N ILE A 159 -11.17 11.80 11.72
CA ILE A 159 -11.15 10.48 11.06
C ILE A 159 -9.78 9.82 11.28
N ILE A 160 -8.70 10.58 11.14
CA ILE A 160 -7.33 10.09 11.36
C ILE A 160 -7.13 9.68 12.83
N GLU A 161 -7.52 10.54 13.77
CA GLU A 161 -7.44 10.21 15.20
C GLU A 161 -8.34 9.01 15.54
N GLY A 162 -9.51 8.94 14.91
CA GLY A 162 -10.43 7.83 15.07
C GLY A 162 -9.84 6.48 14.69
N GLY A 163 -9.14 6.40 13.55
CA GLY A 163 -8.47 5.16 13.13
C GLY A 163 -7.22 4.85 13.93
N TRP A 164 -6.46 5.85 14.40
CA TRP A 164 -5.34 5.59 15.31
C TRP A 164 -5.78 5.05 16.67
N THR A 165 -6.85 5.60 17.23
CA THR A 165 -7.38 5.20 18.54
C THR A 165 -8.21 3.91 18.47
N GLY A 166 -8.59 3.49 17.26
CA GLY A 166 -9.47 2.35 17.02
C GLY A 166 -10.95 2.65 17.32
N SER A 167 -11.31 3.91 17.55
CA SER A 167 -12.71 4.31 17.79
C SER A 167 -13.58 4.18 16.52
N THR A 168 -12.96 4.16 15.34
CA THR A 168 -13.60 3.84 14.05
C THR A 168 -13.54 2.35 13.71
N GLY A 169 -13.09 1.48 14.63
CA GLY A 169 -12.77 0.07 14.38
C GLY A 169 -13.87 -0.83 13.82
N THR A 170 -15.13 -0.39 13.86
CA THR A 170 -16.28 -1.11 13.29
C THR A 170 -16.77 -0.50 11.98
N GLN A 171 -16.19 0.61 11.53
CA GLN A 171 -16.59 1.31 10.33
C GLN A 171 -15.94 0.66 9.10
N SER A 172 -16.71 0.52 8.02
CA SER A 172 -16.16 0.03 6.75
C SER A 172 -15.21 1.06 6.10
N PHE A 173 -14.28 0.60 5.28
CA PHE A 173 -13.49 1.50 4.44
C PHE A 173 -14.39 2.28 3.47
N THR A 174 -15.44 1.62 2.98
CA THR A 174 -16.46 2.23 2.12
C THR A 174 -17.15 3.43 2.79
N ASP A 175 -17.49 3.34 4.09
CA ASP A 175 -18.13 4.45 4.80
C ASP A 175 -17.13 5.55 5.15
N THR A 176 -15.88 5.18 5.42
CA THR A 176 -14.77 6.13 5.61
C THR A 176 -14.53 6.94 4.34
N PHE A 177 -14.52 6.29 3.17
CA PHE A 177 -14.43 6.95 1.87
C PHE A 177 -15.54 7.99 1.69
N LYS A 178 -16.80 7.64 1.94
CA LYS A 178 -17.94 8.57 1.80
C LYS A 178 -17.81 9.80 2.70
N GLN A 179 -17.38 9.60 3.96
CA GLN A 179 -17.20 10.70 4.91
C GLN A 179 -16.09 11.65 4.44
N VAL A 180 -14.93 11.10 4.08
CA VAL A 180 -13.80 11.89 3.58
C VAL A 180 -14.13 12.61 2.27
N ALA A 181 -14.81 11.94 1.34
CA ALA A 181 -15.26 12.55 0.08
C ALA A 181 -16.23 13.72 0.31
N THR A 182 -17.08 13.63 1.33
CA THR A 182 -17.98 14.73 1.71
C THR A 182 -17.20 15.93 2.26
N ILE A 183 -16.16 15.69 3.05
CA ILE A 183 -15.35 16.73 3.70
C ILE A 183 -14.39 17.41 2.72
N LEU A 184 -13.65 16.61 1.94
CA LEU A 184 -12.66 17.13 0.99
C LEU A 184 -13.29 17.65 -0.30
N GLY A 185 -14.55 17.28 -0.56
CA GLY A 185 -15.20 17.44 -1.85
C GLY A 185 -14.70 16.39 -2.84
N THR A 186 -15.52 16.06 -3.85
CA THR A 186 -15.03 15.34 -5.02
C THR A 186 -14.34 16.34 -5.94
N PRO A 187 -13.02 16.20 -6.21
CA PRO A 187 -12.43 16.80 -7.40
C PRO A 187 -13.28 16.39 -8.61
N ASN A 188 -13.24 17.14 -9.71
CA ASN A 188 -13.72 16.63 -11.00
C ASN A 188 -12.89 15.38 -11.34
N LEU A 189 -13.31 14.23 -10.82
CA LEU A 189 -12.77 12.93 -11.10
C LEU A 189 -13.10 12.69 -12.57
N SER A 190 -12.22 13.13 -13.48
CA SER A 190 -12.09 12.44 -14.75
C SER A 190 -11.50 11.07 -14.42
N LEU A 191 -12.35 10.22 -13.85
CA LEU A 191 -12.24 8.78 -13.98
C LEU A 191 -12.43 8.52 -15.47
N ASP A 192 -11.41 8.85 -16.27
CA ASP A 192 -11.29 8.38 -17.62
C ASP A 192 -11.10 6.87 -17.49
N SER A 193 -12.23 6.18 -17.42
CA SER A 193 -12.40 4.74 -17.32
C SER A 193 -11.96 4.01 -18.59
N ASP A 194 -11.31 4.70 -19.54
CA ASP A 194 -11.14 4.20 -20.91
C ASP A 194 -9.71 4.24 -21.46
N SER A 195 -8.72 4.52 -20.61
CA SER A 195 -7.33 4.35 -21.00
C SER A 195 -6.67 3.24 -20.19
N MET A 196 -7.21 2.02 -20.28
CA MET A 196 -6.34 0.84 -20.22
C MET A 196 -5.19 1.09 -21.17
N THR A 197 -4.00 1.36 -20.60
CA THR A 197 -2.88 1.78 -21.44
C THR A 197 -2.59 0.64 -22.40
N THR A 198 -2.69 0.91 -23.71
CA THR A 198 -2.28 -0.03 -24.76
C THR A 198 -0.79 -0.36 -24.66
N ASP A 199 -0.06 0.33 -23.78
CA ASP A 199 1.35 0.11 -23.43
C ASP A 199 1.56 -1.17 -22.60
N TYR A 200 0.59 -1.66 -21.82
CA TYR A 200 0.82 -2.80 -20.90
C TYR A 200 1.19 -4.12 -21.57
N PRO A 201 0.51 -4.55 -22.66
CA PRO A 201 0.95 -5.71 -23.43
C PRO A 201 2.39 -5.55 -23.96
N SER A 202 2.74 -4.34 -24.42
CA SER A 202 4.09 -4.05 -24.91
C SER A 202 5.14 -4.10 -23.79
N LEU A 203 4.81 -3.65 -22.59
CA LEU A 203 5.67 -3.74 -21.41
C LEU A 203 5.84 -5.20 -20.98
N GLY A 204 4.77 -6.00 -20.99
CA GLY A 204 4.83 -7.43 -20.73
C GLY A 204 5.79 -8.16 -21.68
N LEU A 205 5.69 -7.89 -22.98
CA LEU A 205 6.60 -8.44 -23.99
C LEU A 205 8.06 -8.03 -23.73
N ARG A 206 8.30 -6.77 -23.33
CA ARG A 206 9.65 -6.31 -22.97
C ARG A 206 10.20 -7.00 -21.73
N CYS A 207 9.36 -7.26 -20.72
CA CYS A 207 9.75 -8.04 -19.53
C CYS A 207 10.11 -9.47 -19.90
N GLN A 208 9.32 -10.12 -20.75
CA GLN A 208 9.60 -11.47 -21.26
C GLN A 208 10.91 -11.50 -22.05
N ASP A 209 11.12 -10.55 -22.95
CA ASP A 209 12.36 -10.44 -23.72
C ASP A 209 13.58 -10.19 -22.84
N TRP A 210 13.43 -9.37 -21.79
CA TRP A 210 14.47 -9.14 -20.81
C TRP A 210 14.80 -10.44 -20.05
N LEU A 211 13.80 -11.18 -19.57
CA LEU A 211 14.01 -12.47 -18.89
C LEU A 211 14.70 -13.50 -19.80
N ARG A 212 14.35 -13.57 -21.08
CA ARG A 212 15.02 -14.46 -22.05
C ARG A 212 16.49 -14.10 -22.26
N LYS A 213 16.83 -12.81 -22.23
CA LYS A 213 18.18 -12.30 -22.51
C LYS A 213 19.10 -12.28 -21.30
N ASN A 214 18.55 -12.30 -20.08
CA ASN A 214 19.33 -12.21 -18.85
C ASN A 214 19.38 -13.57 -18.16
N GLN A 215 20.60 -14.08 -17.96
CA GLN A 215 20.80 -15.30 -17.18
C GLN A 215 20.73 -14.98 -15.69
N ARG A 216 20.03 -15.83 -14.93
CA ARG A 216 20.01 -15.76 -13.46
C ARG A 216 21.45 -15.83 -12.96
N ASN A 217 21.82 -14.91 -12.07
CA ASN A 217 23.15 -14.95 -11.46
C ASN A 217 23.36 -16.32 -10.80
N PRO A 218 24.39 -17.10 -11.16
CA PRO A 218 24.60 -18.43 -10.58
C PRO A 218 24.88 -18.41 -9.07
N ALA A 219 25.21 -17.24 -8.51
CA ALA A 219 25.34 -17.05 -7.07
C ALA A 219 24.00 -16.89 -6.34
N TRP A 220 22.88 -16.71 -7.05
CA TRP A 220 21.55 -16.67 -6.44
C TRP A 220 21.20 -18.04 -5.85
N LYS A 221 20.85 -18.03 -4.58
CA LYS A 221 20.55 -19.23 -3.81
C LYS A 221 19.10 -19.61 -3.96
N LYS A 222 18.84 -20.92 -3.95
CA LYS A 222 17.50 -21.41 -3.62
C LYS A 222 17.15 -20.99 -2.20
N ILE A 223 15.85 -20.87 -1.91
CA ILE A 223 15.38 -20.39 -0.60
C ILE A 223 15.96 -21.24 0.55
N ASP A 224 16.01 -22.56 0.39
CA ASP A 224 16.58 -23.46 1.40
C ASP A 224 18.08 -23.21 1.64
N GLU A 225 18.83 -22.94 0.56
CA GLU A 225 20.25 -22.60 0.66
C GLU A 225 20.49 -21.22 1.28
N TYR A 226 19.57 -20.28 1.02
CA TYR A 226 19.61 -18.95 1.63
C TYR A 226 19.33 -19.06 3.13
N ILE A 227 18.25 -19.77 3.53
CA ILE A 227 17.90 -20.04 4.92
C ILE A 227 19.07 -20.72 5.65
N ALA A 228 19.65 -21.77 5.05
CA ALA A 228 20.81 -22.46 5.63
C ALA A 228 22.01 -21.53 5.82
N LYS A 229 22.28 -20.63 4.86
CA LYS A 229 23.34 -19.63 5.00
C LYS A 229 23.04 -18.58 6.07
N CYS A 230 21.79 -18.12 6.18
CA CYS A 230 21.37 -17.20 7.24
C CYS A 230 21.57 -17.84 8.63
N ARG A 231 21.13 -19.09 8.81
CA ARG A 231 21.37 -19.87 10.04
C ARG A 231 22.86 -19.99 10.36
N ASN A 232 23.68 -20.36 9.37
CA ASN A 232 25.13 -20.47 9.55
C ASN A 232 25.82 -19.13 9.87
N ALA A 233 25.22 -18.00 9.47
CA ALA A 233 25.69 -16.66 9.80
C ALA A 233 25.18 -16.15 11.17
N GLY A 234 24.45 -16.99 11.92
CA GLY A 234 23.86 -16.60 13.21
C GLY A 234 22.60 -15.74 13.08
N HIS A 235 22.01 -15.65 11.88
CA HIS A 235 20.70 -15.03 11.67
C HIS A 235 19.60 -16.07 11.90
N ASP A 236 19.46 -16.51 13.15
CA ASP A 236 18.27 -17.24 13.61
C ASP A 236 17.18 -16.22 13.90
N ARG A 237 16.40 -15.88 12.88
CA ARG A 237 15.03 -15.44 13.10
C ARG A 237 14.15 -16.61 12.68
N ASP A 238 13.08 -16.87 13.43
CA ASP A 238 11.97 -17.70 12.97
C ASP A 238 11.45 -17.09 11.65
N LEU A 239 11.98 -17.59 10.53
CA LEU A 239 11.52 -17.22 9.19
C LEU A 239 10.10 -17.76 8.92
N ASP A 240 9.53 -18.50 9.88
CA ASP A 240 8.12 -18.91 9.90
C ASP A 240 7.17 -17.72 10.12
N HIS A 241 7.66 -16.54 10.54
CA HIS A 241 6.86 -15.31 10.55
C HIS A 241 6.69 -14.65 9.15
N PHE A 242 7.29 -15.19 8.10
CA PHE A 242 7.14 -14.73 6.71
C PHE A 242 6.35 -15.70 5.82
N ARG A 243 5.62 -16.64 6.43
CA ARG A 243 4.65 -17.51 5.73
C ARG A 243 3.23 -17.07 5.99
#